data_AF-A0A966SFI6-F1
#
_entry.id   AF-A0A966SFI6-F1
#
_cell.length_a   1.000
_cell.length_b   1.000
_cell.length_c   1.000
_cell.angle_alpha   90.00
_cell.angle_beta   90.00
_cell.angle_gamma   90.00
#
_symmetry.space_group_name_H-M   'P 1'
#
loop_
_entity.id
_entity.type
_entity.pdbx_description
1 polymer ?
#
loop_
_entity_poly.entity_id
_entity_poly.type
_entity_poly.pdbx_seq_one_letter_code
_entity_poly.pdbx_strand_id
1 'polypeptide(L)' 'MIRHHRLRLRLTQGQLVAKGQLRGLEMSRGTLAKIEVGLQTVKARELFILAIVLGIAPEALKPKGLGHPPC' A
#
# COMPACT_ATOMS: atom_id res chain seq x y z
N MET A 1 -0.40 3.58 7.37
CA MET A 1 -1.32 4.28 6.42
C MET A 1 -2.12 3.30 5.57
N ILE A 2 -1.50 2.34 4.87
CA ILE A 2 -2.19 1.34 4.03
C ILE A 2 -3.34 0.64 4.77
N ARG A 3 -3.08 0.16 6.00
CA ARG A 3 -4.09 -0.43 6.90
C ARG A 3 -5.32 0.46 7.08
N HIS A 4 -5.13 1.76 7.30
CA HIS A 4 -6.21 2.69 7.55
C HIS A 4 -7.12 2.83 6.31
N HIS A 5 -6.54 3.00 5.11
CA HIS A 5 -7.31 3.06 3.87
C HIS A 5 -8.02 1.74 3.57
N ARG A 6 -7.34 0.60 3.77
CA ARG A 6 -7.92 -0.73 3.61
C ARG A 6 -9.15 -0.94 4.50
N LEU A 7 -9.06 -0.54 5.77
CA LEU A 7 -10.16 -0.67 6.73
C LEU A 7 -11.35 0.23 6.38
N ARG A 8 -11.13 1.44 5.86
CA ARG A 8 -12.23 2.29 5.36
C ARG A 8 -12.99 1.64 4.20
N LEU A 9 -12.30 0.87 3.37
CA LEU A 9 -12.90 0.09 2.29
C LEU A 9 -13.45 -1.28 2.75
N ARG A 10 -13.40 -1.59 4.05
CA ARG A 10 -13.81 -2.87 4.64
C ARG A 10 -13.15 -4.10 3.99
N LEU A 11 -11.93 -3.94 3.50
CA LEU A 11 -11.19 -5.04 2.87
C LEU A 11 -10.37 -5.82 3.90
N THR A 12 -10.36 -7.14 3.80
CA THR A 12 -9.33 -7.95 4.46
C THR A 12 -7.98 -7.78 3.76
N GLN A 13 -6.88 -8.15 4.42
CA GLN A 13 -5.56 -8.15 3.78
C GLN A 13 -5.54 -9.07 2.55
N GLY A 14 -6.20 -10.22 2.62
CA GLY A 14 -6.33 -11.15 1.50
C GLY A 14 -7.09 -10.55 0.32
N GLN A 15 -8.18 -9.81 0.58
CA GLN A 15 -8.94 -9.14 -0.47
C GLN A 15 -8.14 -8.02 -1.14
N LEU A 16 -7.37 -7.24 -0.39
CA LEU A 16 -6.52 -6.19 -0.96
C LEU A 16 -5.43 -6.82 -1.86
N VAL A 17 -4.78 -7.88 -1.38
CA VAL A 17 -3.77 -8.62 -2.16
C VAL A 17 -4.37 -9.20 -3.43
N ALA A 18 -5.51 -9.90 -3.33
CA ALA A 18 -6.18 -10.47 -4.50
C ALA A 18 -6.55 -9.41 -5.54
N LYS A 19 -7.10 -8.26 -5.11
CA LYS A 19 -7.41 -7.13 -6.00
C LYS A 19 -6.17 -6.51 -6.64
N GLY A 20 -5.04 -6.52 -5.93
CA GLY A 20 -3.75 -6.08 -6.45
C GLY A 20 -3.16 -7.07 -7.45
N GLN A 21 -3.22 -8.37 -7.17
CA GLN A 21 -2.69 -9.43 -8.04
C GLN A 21 -3.35 -9.40 -9.42
N LEU A 22 -4.66 -9.12 -9.49
CA LEU A 22 -5.38 -8.88 -10.75
C LEU A 22 -4.84 -7.68 -11.57
N ARG A 23 -4.03 -6.82 -10.96
CA ARG A 23 -3.37 -5.65 -11.57
C ARG A 23 -1.85 -5.79 -11.63
N GLY A 24 -1.31 -7.01 -11.44
CA GLY A 24 0.12 -7.28 -11.49
C GLY A 24 0.88 -7.00 -10.18
N LEU A 25 0.19 -6.94 -9.03
CA LEU A 25 0.87 -6.82 -7.74
C LEU A 25 1.45 -8.15 -7.29
N GLU A 26 2.78 -8.22 -7.21
CA GLU A 26 3.52 -9.40 -6.76
C GLU A 26 3.80 -9.35 -5.26
N MET A 27 2.76 -9.35 -4.42
CA MET A 27 2.94 -9.43 -2.96
C MET A 27 1.99 -10.44 -2.31
N SER A 28 2.46 -11.02 -1.20
CA SER A 28 1.66 -11.93 -0.38
C SER A 28 0.90 -11.18 0.71
N ARG A 29 -0.10 -11.85 1.32
CA ARG A 29 -0.76 -11.36 2.54
C ARG A 29 0.23 -11.09 3.67
N GLY A 30 1.25 -11.94 3.83
CA GLY A 30 2.29 -11.77 4.85
C GLY A 30 3.17 -10.54 4.59
N THR A 31 3.51 -10.29 3.32
CA THR A 31 4.22 -9.08 2.89
C THR A 31 3.40 -7.83 3.22
N LEU A 32 2.11 -7.82 2.84
CA LEU A 32 1.21 -6.72 3.17
C LEU A 32 1.10 -6.50 4.69
N ALA A 33 1.03 -7.57 5.49
CA ALA A 33 0.98 -7.47 6.95
C ALA A 33 2.22 -6.76 7.52
N LYS A 34 3.43 -7.13 7.06
CA LYS A 34 4.68 -6.47 7.46
C LYS A 34 4.71 -4.99 7.06
N ILE A 35 4.25 -4.67 5.85
CA ILE A 35 4.15 -3.28 5.38
C ILE A 35 3.17 -2.47 6.26
N GLU A 36 2.03 -3.05 6.63
CA GLU A 36 1.02 -2.37 7.44
C GLU A 36 1.48 -2.00 8.84
N VAL A 37 2.41 -2.76 9.41
CA VAL A 37 3.03 -2.49 10.73
C VAL A 37 4.39 -1.79 10.62
N GLY A 38 4.84 -1.43 9.42
CA GLY A 38 6.10 -0.70 9.20
C GLY A 38 7.36 -1.57 9.28
N LEU A 39 7.24 -2.90 9.28
CA LEU A 39 8.38 -3.83 9.29
C LEU A 39 9.02 -4.01 7.90
N GLN A 40 8.35 -3.57 6.84
CA GLN A 40 8.86 -3.68 5.48
C GLN A 40 8.42 -2.47 4.64
N THR A 41 9.29 -2.01 3.74
CA THR A 41 8.97 -0.98 2.77
C THR A 41 8.27 -1.56 1.54
N VAL A 42 7.50 -0.73 0.85
CA VAL A 42 6.81 -1.07 -0.40
C VAL A 42 7.61 -0.51 -1.58
N LYS A 43 7.77 -1.28 -2.66
CA LYS A 43 8.46 -0.79 -3.87
C LYS A 43 7.60 0.27 -4.56
N ALA A 44 8.22 1.21 -5.27
CA ALA A 44 7.50 2.28 -5.95
C ALA A 44 6.39 1.74 -6.89
N ARG A 45 6.68 0.72 -7.70
CA ARG A 45 5.69 0.06 -8.59
C ARG A 45 4.50 -0.50 -7.81
N GLU A 46 4.76 -1.19 -6.70
CA GLU A 46 3.72 -1.78 -5.84
C GLU A 46 2.89 -0.70 -5.16
N LEU A 47 3.51 0.42 -4.77
CA LEU A 47 2.84 1.58 -4.17
C LEU A 47 1.79 2.16 -5.14
N PHE A 48 2.14 2.32 -6.42
CA PHE A 48 1.19 2.81 -7.43
C PHE A 48 0.01 1.87 -7.62
N ILE A 49 0.26 0.55 -7.68
CA ILE A 49 -0.82 -0.43 -7.81
C ILE A 49 -1.73 -0.41 -6.56
N LEU A 50 -1.14 -0.34 -5.36
CA LEU A 50 -1.91 -0.21 -4.13
C LEU A 50 -2.74 1.07 -4.10
N ALA A 51 -2.20 2.20 -4.56
CA ALA A 51 -2.92 3.46 -4.66
C ALA A 51 -4.15 3.34 -5.57
N ILE A 52 -3.98 2.71 -6.75
CA ILE A 52 -5.07 2.43 -7.69
C ILE A 52 -6.16 1.54 -7.04
N VAL A 53 -5.76 0.44 -6.39
CA VAL A 53 -6.70 -0.49 -5.75
C VAL A 53 -7.45 0.15 -4.59
N LEU A 54 -6.77 1.03 -3.85
CA LEU A 54 -7.33 1.76 -2.71
C LEU A 54 -8.10 3.02 -3.13
N GLY A 55 -8.09 3.39 -4.42
CA GLY A 55 -8.80 4.56 -4.95
C GLY A 55 -8.27 5.88 -4.38
N ILE A 56 -6.96 5.99 -4.17
CA ILE A 56 -6.30 7.17 -3.59
C ILE A 56 -5.11 7.61 -4.42
N ALA A 57 -4.70 8.86 -4.25
CA ALA A 57 -3.45 9.36 -4.81
C ALA A 57 -2.25 8.64 -4.14
N PRO A 58 -1.19 8.27 -4.89
CA PRO A 58 -0.01 7.60 -4.35
C PRO A 58 0.70 8.42 -3.26
N GLU A 59 0.57 9.74 -3.29
CA GLU A 59 1.04 10.68 -2.26
C GLU A 59 0.42 10.39 -0.89
N ALA A 60 -0.84 9.92 -0.85
CA ALA A 60 -1.53 9.56 0.38
C ALA A 60 -0.95 8.30 1.05
N LEU A 61 -0.12 7.54 0.33
CA LEU A 61 0.59 6.38 0.86
C LEU A 61 2.04 6.69 1.26
N LYS A 62 2.55 7.90 1.00
CA LYS A 62 3.92 8.30 1.36
C LYS A 62 4.09 8.38 2.88
N PRO A 63 5.17 7.81 3.45
CA PRO A 63 5.49 7.99 4.88
C PRO A 63 5.54 9.47 5.23
N LYS A 64 4.93 9.86 6.36
CA LYS A 64 4.96 11.24 6.90
C LYS A 64 6.37 11.76 7.27
N GLY A 65 7.45 11.12 6.82
CA GLY A 65 8.84 11.48 7.11
C GLY A 65 9.75 11.64 5.89
N LEU A 66 9.23 11.48 4.66
CA LEU A 66 9.98 11.82 3.45
C LEU A 66 9.80 13.32 3.17
N GLY A 67 10.44 14.14 4.02
CA GLY A 67 10.69 15.54 3.73
C GLY A 67 11.44 15.61 2.41
N HIS A 68 10.95 16.46 1.51
CA HIS A 68 11.72 16.92 0.36
C HIS A 68 13.10 17.39 0.88
N PRO A 69 14.23 16.95 0.30
CA PRO A 69 15.48 17.64 0.57
C PRO A 69 15.28 19.09 0.11
N PRO A 70 15.58 20.10 0.94
CA PRO A 70 15.54 21.48 0.47
C PRO A 70 16.48 21.60 -0.73
N CYS A 71 15.96 22.18 -1.82
CA CYS A 71 16.73 22.57 -2.99
C CYS A 71 17.90 23.47 -2.62
#